data_AF-A0A6V7KJ81-F1
#
_entry.id   AF-A0A6V7KJ81-F1
#
_cell.length_a   1.000
_cell.length_b   1.000
_cell.length_c   1.000
_cell.angle_alpha   90.00
_cell.angle_beta   90.00
_cell.angle_gamma   90.00
#
_symmetry.space_group_name_H-M   'P 1'
#
loop_
_entity.id
_entity.type
_entity.pdbx_description
1 polymer ?
#
loop_
_entity_poly.entity_id
_entity_poly.type
_entity_poly.pdbx_seq_one_letter_code
_entity_poly.pdbx_strand_id
1 'polypeptide(L)'
;KILDTEMSPLGFDAKKMYNFVAKRFINTSAKVQEQALNWLQTLTMLEITIPLTQLFSMFSDGVAVMGTTNTTDFDEKSYRVQKTSDNENSNNI
;
A
#
# COMPACT_ATOMS: atom_id res chain seq x y z
N LYS A 1 18.95 11.80 15.62
CA LYS A 1 18.45 10.80 14.63
C LYS A 1 17.07 11.30 14.17
N ILE A 2 16.80 11.43 12.87
CA ILE A 2 15.59 12.12 12.35
C ILE A 2 14.31 11.24 12.33
N LEU A 3 14.47 9.95 12.64
CA LEU A 3 13.45 8.90 12.53
C LEU A 3 13.01 8.34 13.90
N ASP A 4 13.38 9.03 14.97
CA ASP A 4 12.99 8.64 16.32
C ASP A 4 11.57 9.14 16.60
N THR A 5 10.60 8.25 16.81
CA THR A 5 9.18 8.62 16.96
C THR A 5 8.89 9.33 18.29
N GLU A 6 9.70 9.08 19.32
CA GLU A 6 9.64 9.73 20.63
C GLU A 6 10.48 11.03 20.70
N MET A 7 11.32 11.29 19.69
CA MET A 7 12.29 12.40 19.67
C MET A 7 12.30 13.18 18.34
N SER A 8 11.26 13.04 17.51
CA SER A 8 11.19 13.77 16.25
C SER A 8 10.73 15.22 16.50
N PRO A 9 11.55 16.24 16.22
CA PRO A 9 11.17 17.65 16.36
C PRO A 9 10.10 18.10 15.34
N LEU A 10 9.54 17.18 14.54
CA LEU A 10 8.74 17.47 13.34
C LEU A 10 7.26 17.07 13.43
N GLY A 11 6.81 16.40 14.49
CA GLY A 11 5.38 16.07 14.67
C GLY A 11 4.78 15.20 13.55
N PHE A 12 5.58 14.40 12.85
CA PHE A 12 5.09 13.56 11.76
C PHE A 12 4.27 12.39 12.31
N ASP A 13 3.01 12.32 11.87
CA ASP A 13 2.15 11.15 12.05
C ASP A 13 2.83 9.90 11.47
N ALA A 14 3.01 8.87 12.30
CA ALA A 14 3.62 7.60 11.93
C ALA A 14 2.95 6.99 10.68
N LYS A 15 1.64 7.16 10.53
CA LYS A 15 0.90 6.68 9.34
C LYS A 15 1.42 7.36 8.07
N LYS A 16 1.69 8.66 8.11
CA LYS A 16 2.26 9.40 6.96
C LYS A 16 3.71 9.00 6.71
N MET A 17 4.49 8.82 7.77
CA MET A 17 5.90 8.42 7.70
C MET A 17 6.08 7.09 6.96
N TYR A 18 5.23 6.10 7.24
CA TYR A 18 5.33 4.76 6.65
C TYR A 18 4.45 4.55 5.41
N ASN A 19 3.73 5.58 4.94
CA ASN A 19 2.81 5.44 3.80
C ASN A 19 3.51 5.00 2.50
N PHE A 20 4.80 5.32 2.34
CA PHE A 20 5.57 4.96 1.14
C PHE A 20 5.70 3.44 0.95
N VAL A 21 5.77 2.70 2.06
CA VAL A 21 5.85 1.23 2.08
C VAL A 21 4.46 0.62 2.21
N ALA A 22 3.55 1.22 3.01
CA ALA A 22 2.20 0.69 3.21
C ALA A 22 1.40 0.56 1.90
N LYS A 23 1.42 1.58 1.04
CA LYS A 23 0.70 1.56 -0.25
C LYS A 23 1.14 0.44 -1.19
N ARG A 24 2.30 -0.16 -0.94
CA ARG A 24 2.85 -1.25 -1.77
C ARG A 24 2.24 -2.61 -1.45
N PHE A 25 1.38 -2.72 -0.43
CA PHE A 25 0.65 -3.94 -0.09
C PHE A 25 -0.79 -3.97 -0.64
N ILE A 26 -1.26 -2.88 -1.24
CA ILE A 26 -2.65 -2.73 -1.70
C ILE A 26 -2.69 -2.77 -3.24
N ASN A 27 -3.40 -3.74 -3.82
CA ASN A 27 -3.60 -3.87 -5.27
C ASN A 27 -2.29 -3.87 -6.09
N THR A 28 -1.24 -4.46 -5.53
CA THR A 28 0.08 -4.56 -6.15
C THR A 28 0.45 -6.01 -6.43
N SER A 29 1.36 -6.23 -7.38
CA SER A 29 1.89 -7.57 -7.67
C SER A 29 2.79 -8.09 -6.55
N ALA A 30 2.95 -9.41 -6.47
CA ALA A 30 3.85 -10.07 -5.52
C ALA A 30 5.28 -9.49 -5.55
N LYS A 31 5.82 -9.19 -6.73
CA LYS A 31 7.14 -8.55 -6.90
C LYS A 31 7.23 -7.17 -6.24
N VAL A 32 6.15 -6.39 -6.27
CA VAL A 32 6.11 -5.06 -5.63
C VAL A 32 5.97 -5.20 -4.11
N GLN A 33 5.21 -6.19 -3.64
CA GLN A 33 5.12 -6.51 -2.21
C GLN A 33 6.47 -7.02 -1.67
N GLU A 34 7.20 -7.84 -2.43
CA GLU A 34 8.55 -8.29 -2.08
C GLU A 34 9.53 -7.12 -1.92
N GLN A 35 9.47 -6.11 -2.81
CA GLN A 35 10.25 -4.89 -2.64
C GLN A 35 9.88 -4.16 -1.34
N ALA A 36 8.59 -4.10 -1.00
CA ALA A 36 8.13 -3.49 0.24
C ALA A 36 8.65 -4.24 1.48
N LEU A 37 8.67 -5.57 1.44
CA LEU A 37 9.26 -6.41 2.49
C LEU A 37 10.77 -6.14 2.65
N ASN A 38 11.51 -6.03 1.55
CA ASN A 38 12.92 -5.67 1.58
C ASN A 38 13.15 -4.29 2.22
N TRP A 39 12.29 -3.31 1.92
CA TRP A 39 12.33 -2.01 2.59
C TRP A 39 12.08 -2.12 4.09
N LEU A 40 11.07 -2.88 4.53
CA LEU A 40 10.80 -3.11 5.96
C LEU A 40 11.99 -3.76 6.67
N GLN A 41 12.66 -4.72 6.02
CA GLN A 41 13.88 -5.33 6.54
C GLN A 41 15.00 -4.29 6.67
N THR A 42 15.26 -3.48 5.63
CA THR A 42 16.27 -2.41 5.70
C THR A 42 15.97 -1.41 6.83
N LEU A 43 14.72 -0.98 6.98
CA LEU A 43 14.32 -0.08 8.07
C LEU A 43 14.61 -0.71 9.44
N THR A 44 14.29 -1.99 9.61
CA THR A 44 14.54 -2.74 10.85
C THR A 44 16.04 -2.88 11.13
N MET A 45 16.86 -3.18 10.12
CA MET A 45 18.33 -3.25 10.24
C MET A 45 18.96 -1.89 10.59
N LEU A 46 18.33 -0.80 10.17
CA LEU A 46 18.74 0.57 10.51
C LEU A 46 18.23 1.01 11.90
N GLU A 47 17.61 0.12 12.66
CA GLU A 47 16.99 0.39 13.96
C GLU A 47 15.92 1.49 13.91
N ILE A 48 15.20 1.58 12.78
CA ILE A 48 14.07 2.51 12.63
C ILE A 48 12.82 1.83 13.18
N THR A 49 12.29 2.36 14.28
CA THR A 49 11.17 1.74 15.00
C THR A 49 9.84 1.92 14.26
N ILE A 50 9.29 0.83 13.77
CA ILE A 50 7.96 0.79 13.15
C ILE A 50 6.93 0.34 14.20
N PRO A 51 5.86 1.11 14.46
CA PRO A 51 4.79 0.66 15.34
C PRO A 51 4.20 -0.67 14.87
N LEU A 52 4.04 -1.64 15.77
CA LEU A 52 3.51 -2.95 15.43
C LEU A 52 2.11 -2.88 14.82
N THR A 53 1.27 -1.95 15.29
CA THR A 53 -0.06 -1.71 14.72
C THR A 53 0.00 -1.35 13.23
N GLN A 54 0.98 -0.53 12.84
CA GLN A 54 1.21 -0.14 11.46
C GLN A 54 1.76 -1.31 10.64
N LEU A 55 2.70 -2.07 11.20
CA LEU A 55 3.29 -3.24 10.56
C LEU A 55 2.23 -4.33 10.29
N PHE A 56 1.39 -4.63 11.29
CA PHE A 56 0.30 -5.59 11.14
C PHE A 56 -0.72 -5.15 10.11
N SER A 57 -1.08 -3.86 10.07
CA SER A 57 -1.98 -3.33 9.03
C SER A 57 -1.42 -3.57 7.62
N MET A 58 -0.13 -3.29 7.38
CA MET A 58 0.50 -3.53 6.07
C MET A 58 0.47 -5.02 5.69
N PHE A 59 0.75 -5.91 6.63
CA PHE A 59 0.73 -7.34 6.37
C PHE A 59 -0.69 -7.87 6.16
N SER A 60 -1.68 -7.38 6.91
CA SER A 60 -3.09 -7.71 6.68
C SER A 60 -3.54 -7.33 5.27
N ASP A 61 -3.16 -6.14 4.80
CA ASP A 61 -3.45 -5.70 3.43
C ASP A 61 -2.80 -6.63 2.39
N GLY A 62 -1.53 -7.00 2.59
CA GLY A 62 -0.81 -7.91 1.69
C GLY A 62 -1.44 -9.31 1.62
N VAL A 63 -1.84 -9.86 2.78
CA VAL A 63 -2.51 -11.17 2.86
C VAL A 63 -3.88 -11.14 2.20
N ALA A 64 -4.64 -10.05 2.35
CA ALA A 64 -5.95 -9.91 1.69
C ALA A 64 -5.82 -10.02 0.16
N VAL A 65 -4.79 -9.39 -0.44
CA VAL A 65 -4.51 -9.51 -1.88
C VAL A 65 -4.22 -10.98 -2.25
N MET A 66 -3.39 -11.68 -1.49
CA MET A 66 -3.06 -13.10 -1.76
C MET A 66 -4.26 -14.03 -1.61
N GLY A 67 -5.18 -13.74 -0.67
CA GLY A 67 -6.42 -14.48 -0.51
C GLY A 67 -7.34 -14.35 -1.73
N THR A 68 -7.38 -13.16 -2.34
CA THR A 68 -8.16 -12.94 -3.56
C THR A 68 -7.56 -13.63 -4.79
N THR A 69 -6.23 -13.63 -4.95
CA THR A 69 -5.58 -14.26 -6.12
C THR A 69 -5.84 -15.76 -6.21
N ASN A 70 -5.96 -16.46 -5.07
CA ASN A 70 -6.29 -17.89 -5.05
C ASN A 70 -7.76 -18.20 -5.42
N THR A 71 -8.63 -17.18 -5.43
CA THR A 71 -10.07 -17.32 -5.72
C THR A 71 -10.40 -16.83 -7.13
N THR A 72 -9.67 -15.83 -7.63
CA THR A 72 -9.95 -15.17 -8.92
C THR A 72 -9.44 -15.91 -10.16
N ASP A 73 -8.68 -17.01 -10.02
CA ASP A 73 -8.37 -17.90 -11.16
C ASP A 73 -9.63 -18.57 -11.75
N PHE A 74 -10.82 -18.37 -11.14
CA PHE A 74 -12.11 -18.77 -11.70
C PHE A 74 -12.88 -17.66 -12.44
N ASP A 75 -12.52 -16.38 -12.30
CA ASP A 75 -13.33 -15.23 -12.80
C ASP A 75 -12.48 -14.17 -13.55
N GLU A 76 -11.55 -14.60 -14.41
CA GLU A 76 -10.76 -13.72 -15.30
C GLU A 76 -11.63 -13.08 -16.41
N LYS A 77 -12.59 -12.21 -16.07
CA LYS A 77 -13.27 -11.35 -17.07
C LYS A 77 -14.12 -10.19 -16.52
N SER A 78 -13.68 -9.38 -15.55
CA SER A 78 -14.42 -8.12 -15.27
C SER A 78 -13.69 -6.96 -14.59
N TYR A 79 -12.51 -6.53 -15.02
CA TYR A 79 -11.95 -5.24 -14.54
C TYR A 79 -11.20 -4.44 -15.62
N ARG A 80 -11.73 -4.40 -16.84
CA ARG A 80 -11.44 -3.30 -17.77
C ARG A 80 -12.71 -2.49 -17.96
N VAL A 81 -13.01 -1.56 -17.07
CA VAL A 81 -13.72 -0.28 -17.34
C VAL A 81 -13.60 0.57 -16.07
N GLN A 82 -12.83 1.66 -16.12
CA GLN A 82 -13.18 2.99 -15.58
C GLN A 82 -11.95 3.91 -15.63
N LYS A 83 -11.72 4.48 -16.82
CA LYS A 83 -11.22 5.86 -17.02
C LYS A 83 -11.23 6.19 -18.51
N THR A 84 -12.42 6.41 -19.06
CA THR A 84 -12.67 7.26 -20.23
C THR A 84 -14.18 7.40 -20.41
N SER A 85 -14.78 8.37 -19.75
CA SER A 85 -16.04 8.99 -20.18
C SER A 85 -16.39 10.07 -19.16
N ASP A 86 -15.67 11.19 -19.19
CA ASP A 86 -16.28 12.45 -18.84
C ASP A 86 -16.13 13.37 -20.05
N ASN A 87 -17.29 13.83 -20.49
CA ASN A 87 -17.51 14.94 -21.40
C ASN A 87 -17.54 14.63 -22.91
N GLU A 88 -18.65 14.05 -23.37
CA GLU A 88 -19.38 14.66 -24.49
C GLU A 88 -20.90 14.53 -24.29
N ASN A 89 -21.56 15.64 -24.58
CA ASN A 89 -22.95 15.78 -25.00
C ASN A 89 -24.00 16.19 -23.96
N SER A 90 -24.23 17.50 -23.88
CA SER A 90 -25.57 18.06 -23.79
C SER A 90 -25.55 19.41 -24.50
N ASN A 91 -26.11 19.45 -25.71
CA ASN A 91 -27.13 20.41 -26.13
C ASN A 91 -27.51 20.15 -27.59
N ASN A 92 -28.59 19.39 -27.76
CA ASN A 92 -29.35 19.29 -29.01
C ASN A 92 -30.63 20.11 -28.88
N ILE A 93 -30.92 20.87 -29.95
CA ILE A 93 -32.17 21.60 -30.31
C ILE A 93 -32.35 22.98 -29.66
#